data_AF-A0A150XM33-F1
#
_entry.id   AF-A0A150XM33-F1
#
_cell.length_a   1.000
_cell.length_b   1.000
_cell.length_c   1.000
_cell.angle_alpha   90.00
_cell.angle_beta   90.00
_cell.angle_gamma   90.00
#
_symmetry.space_group_name_H-M   'P 1'
#
loop_
_entity.id
_entity.type
_entity.pdbx_description
1 polymer ?
#
loop_
_entity_poly.entity_id
_entity_poly.type
_entity_poly.pdbx_seq_one_letter_code
_entity_poly.pdbx_strand_id
1 'polypeptide(L)' 'MSEEIKNEEQRDTKLTAKEAFNFGPVLGYFFRKKDPSRPTNFNIKAMHTINKISIIMFLIAVIVIVSRAIGRM' A
#
# COMPACT_ATOMS: atom_id res chain seq x y z
N MET A 1 1.63 -26.01 31.41
CA MET A 1 2.28 -24.77 30.94
C MET A 1 2.49 -24.86 29.41
N SER A 2 1.42 -25.16 28.67
CA SER A 2 1.48 -25.42 27.22
C SER A 2 0.19 -24.96 26.51
N GLU A 3 -0.67 -24.22 27.20
CA GLU A 3 -2.01 -23.85 26.75
C GLU A 3 -2.18 -22.35 26.49
N GLU A 4 -1.17 -21.51 26.77
CA GLU A 4 -1.18 -20.07 26.44
C GLU A 4 -0.57 -19.75 25.06
N ILE A 5 -0.06 -20.76 24.36
CA ILE A 5 0.33 -20.66 22.95
C ILE A 5 -0.90 -21.05 22.12
N LYS A 6 -1.86 -20.13 21.88
CA LYS A 6 -2.82 -20.25 20.74
C LYS A 6 -3.83 -19.12 20.51
N ASN A 7 -3.97 -18.12 21.39
CA ASN A 7 -5.15 -17.25 21.35
C ASN A 7 -4.85 -15.75 21.25
N GLU A 8 -3.96 -15.34 20.33
CA GLU A 8 -3.85 -13.93 19.93
C GLU A 8 -3.86 -13.81 18.41
N GLU A 9 -5.09 -13.81 17.90
CA GLU A 9 -5.54 -12.98 16.78
C GLU A 9 -4.80 -13.11 15.44
N GLN A 10 -4.89 -14.29 14.85
CA GLN A 10 -5.07 -14.38 13.40
C GLN A 10 -6.45 -13.82 13.04
N ARG A 11 -6.59 -12.49 13.01
CA ARG A 11 -7.77 -11.83 12.41
C ARG A 11 -7.71 -12.07 10.92
N ASP A 12 -8.46 -13.07 10.45
CA ASP A 12 -8.95 -13.18 9.08
C ASP A 12 -9.67 -11.87 8.74
N THR A 13 -8.90 -10.87 8.35
CA THR A 13 -9.39 -9.61 7.84
C THR A 13 -9.97 -9.99 6.49
N LYS A 14 -11.27 -10.31 6.45
CA LYS A 14 -12.00 -10.50 5.21
C LYS A 14 -11.84 -9.21 4.41
N LEU A 15 -10.84 -9.18 3.52
CA LEU A 15 -10.52 -8.04 2.69
C LEU A 15 -11.75 -7.76 1.83
N THR A 16 -12.60 -6.88 2.32
CA THR A 16 -13.83 -6.51 1.63
C THR A 16 -13.41 -5.66 0.43
N ALA A 17 -14.07 -5.82 -0.72
CA ALA A 17 -13.73 -5.05 -1.92
C ALA A 17 -13.67 -3.53 -1.65
N LYS A 18 -14.47 -3.02 -0.70
CA LYS A 18 -14.41 -1.62 -0.22
C LYS A 18 -13.05 -1.21 0.35
N GLU A 19 -12.32 -2.09 1.02
CA GLU A 19 -10.97 -1.80 1.53
C GLU A 19 -9.94 -1.86 0.42
N ALA A 20 -10.09 -2.78 -0.54
CA ALA A 20 -9.23 -2.85 -1.72
C ALA A 20 -9.36 -1.62 -2.64
N PHE A 21 -10.57 -1.07 -2.78
CA PHE A 21 -10.85 0.17 -3.55
C PHE A 21 -10.78 1.45 -2.69
N ASN A 22 -10.29 1.38 -1.46
CA ASN A 22 -10.16 2.57 -0.62
C ASN A 22 -8.88 3.33 -0.98
N PHE A 23 -8.98 4.27 -1.93
CA PHE A 23 -7.84 5.08 -2.39
C PHE A 23 -7.50 6.26 -1.46
N GLY A 24 -8.33 6.55 -0.45
CA GLY A 24 -8.13 7.65 0.50
C GLY A 24 -6.78 7.62 1.24
N PRO A 25 -6.35 6.46 1.78
CA PRO A 25 -5.04 6.31 2.39
C PRO A 25 -3.88 6.52 1.41
N VAL A 26 -4.04 6.14 0.15
CA VAL A 26 -2.99 6.24 -0.89
C VAL A 26 -2.77 7.70 -1.27
N LEU A 27 -3.85 8.45 -1.50
CA LEU A 27 -3.78 9.90 -1.71
C LEU A 27 -3.22 10.61 -0.47
N GLY A 28 -3.71 10.25 0.72
CA GLY A 28 -3.17 10.74 1.98
C GLY A 28 -1.67 10.47 2.11
N TYR A 29 -1.17 9.34 1.62
CA TYR A 29 0.25 8.98 1.68
C TYR A 29 1.15 9.82 0.76
N PHE A 30 0.64 10.33 -0.36
CA PHE A 30 1.36 11.30 -1.22
C PHE A 30 1.33 12.73 -0.65
N PHE A 31 0.25 13.13 0.02
CA PHE A 31 0.10 14.49 0.58
C PHE A 31 0.45 14.61 2.08
N ARG A 32 0.71 13.51 2.78
CA ARG A 32 1.05 13.51 4.21
C ARG A 32 2.46 14.05 4.43
N LYS A 33 2.54 15.15 5.17
CA LYS A 33 3.81 15.76 5.59
C LYS A 33 4.70 14.74 6.29
N LYS A 34 5.99 14.77 5.95
CA LYS A 34 7.01 13.91 6.57
C LYS A 34 7.21 14.36 8.02
N ASP A 35 6.75 13.54 8.94
CA ASP A 35 6.93 13.72 10.37
C ASP A 35 8.40 13.44 10.74
N PRO A 36 9.14 14.44 11.30
CA PRO A 36 10.57 14.36 11.55
C PRO A 36 10.94 13.54 12.79
N SER A 37 9.97 13.13 13.64
CA SER A 37 10.22 12.41 14.90
C SER A 37 10.50 10.90 14.74
N ARG A 38 10.55 10.37 13.51
CA ARG A 38 10.52 8.92 13.27
C ARG A 38 11.92 8.31 13.26
N PRO A 39 12.18 7.22 14.01
CA PRO A 39 13.47 6.54 13.98
C PRO A 39 13.75 6.05 12.56
N THR A 40 14.87 6.50 12.00
CA THR A 40 15.24 6.21 10.61
C THR A 40 15.95 4.87 10.49
N ASN A 41 15.23 3.78 10.68
CA ASN A 41 15.75 2.45 10.37
C ASN A 41 15.71 2.22 8.85
N PHE A 42 16.84 1.79 8.27
CA PHE A 42 16.97 1.51 6.83
C PHE A 42 15.95 0.47 6.34
N ASN A 43 15.63 -0.53 7.15
CA ASN A 43 14.66 -1.58 6.82
C ASN A 43 13.24 -1.02 6.62
N ILE A 44 12.80 -0.10 7.50
CA ILE A 44 11.49 0.56 7.39
C ILE A 44 11.43 1.50 6.18
N LYS A 45 12.54 2.21 5.89
CA LYS A 45 12.65 3.02 4.66
C LYS A 45 12.59 2.15 3.41
N ALA A 46 13.31 1.03 3.38
CA ALA A 46 13.33 0.11 2.25
C ALA A 46 11.94 -0.47 1.98
N MET A 47 11.24 -0.95 3.01
CA MET A 47 9.87 -1.46 2.91
C MET A 47 8.91 -0.41 2.33
N HIS A 48 9.00 0.84 2.78
CA HIS A 48 8.18 1.95 2.29
C HIS A 48 8.55 2.36 0.85
N THR A 49 9.84 2.33 0.51
CA THR A 49 10.34 2.65 -0.83
C THR A 49 9.87 1.61 -1.85
N ILE A 50 9.99 0.32 -1.53
CA ILE A 50 9.50 -0.77 -2.39
C ILE A 50 7.99 -0.61 -2.63
N ASN A 51 7.23 -0.29 -1.57
CA ASN A 51 5.79 -0.07 -1.68
C ASN A 51 5.43 1.20 -2.48
N LYS A 52 6.28 2.24 -2.49
CA LYS A 52 6.12 3.39 -3.39
C LYS A 52 6.40 3.03 -4.85
N ILE A 53 7.45 2.25 -5.10
CA ILE A 53 7.85 1.86 -6.45
C ILE A 53 6.77 1.02 -7.11
N SER A 54 6.14 0.10 -6.37
CA SER A 54 5.04 -0.73 -6.90
C SER A 54 3.85 0.13 -7.35
N ILE A 55 3.44 1.12 -6.56
CA ILE A 55 2.36 2.06 -6.92
C ILE A 55 2.73 2.87 -8.17
N ILE A 56 3.98 3.35 -8.28
CA ILE A 56 4.43 4.12 -9.45
C ILE A 56 4.38 3.28 -10.73
N MET A 57 4.93 2.05 -10.68
CA MET A 57 4.91 1.14 -11.84
C MET A 57 3.48 0.75 -12.25
N PHE A 58 2.60 0.53 -11.27
CA PHE A 58 1.18 0.30 -11.53
C PHE A 58 0.52 1.49 -12.24
N LEU A 59 0.74 2.72 -11.78
CA LEU A 59 0.20 3.92 -12.42
C LEU A 59 0.70 4.11 -13.85
N ILE A 60 1.99 3.84 -14.11
CA ILE A 60 2.55 3.89 -15.48
C ILE A 60 1.82 2.90 -16.39
N ALA A 61 1.64 1.65 -15.94
CA ALA A 61 0.94 0.64 -16.73
C ALA A 61 -0.51 1.05 -17.01
N VAL A 62 -1.24 1.57 -16.00
CA VAL A 62 -2.60 2.08 -16.17
C VAL A 62 -2.65 3.23 -17.19
N ILE A 63 -1.72 4.20 -17.12
CA ILE A 63 -1.64 5.32 -18.08
C ILE A 63 -1.39 4.80 -19.50
N VAL A 64 -0.49 3.83 -19.68
CA VAL A 64 -0.20 3.24 -20.99
C VAL A 64 -1.42 2.50 -21.55
N ILE A 65 -2.12 1.71 -20.72
CA ILE A 65 -3.34 1.01 -21.13
C ILE A 65 -4.43 2.02 -21.53
N VAL A 66 -4.67 3.05 -20.71
CA VAL A 66 -5.70 4.07 -20.97
C VAL A 66 -5.38 4.89 -22.21
N SER A 67 -4.15 5.38 -22.35
CA SER A 67 -3.72 6.15 -23.53
C SER A 67 -3.78 5.31 -24.81
N ARG A 68 -3.39 4.03 -24.73
CA ARG A 68 -3.54 3.07 -25.84
C ARG A 68 -5.00 2.77 -26.16
N ALA A 69 -5.87 2.64 -25.16
CA ALA A 69 -7.29 2.38 -25.35
C ALA A 69 -8.00 3.57 -26.01
N ILE A 70 -7.73 4.79 -25.56
CA ILE A 70 -8.30 6.02 -26.13
C ILE A 70 -7.75 6.28 -27.53
N GLY A 71 -6.45 6.08 -27.76
CA GLY A 71 -5.85 6.26 -29.09
C GLY A 71 -6.13 5.13 -30.10
N ARG A 72 -6.76 4.02 -29.66
CA ARG A 72 -7.26 2.94 -30.55
C ARG A 72 -8.75 3.06 -30.88
N MET A 73 -9.51 3.88 -30.14
CA MET A 73 -10.88 4.27 -30.52
C MET A 73 -10.81 5.40 -31.54
#